data_AF-A0A1J5D3U4-F1
#
_entry.id   AF-A0A1J5D3U4-F1
#
_cell.length_a   1.000
_cell.length_b   1.000
_cell.length_c   1.000
_cell.angle_alpha   90.00
_cell.angle_beta   90.00
_cell.angle_gamma   90.00
#
_symmetry.space_group_name_H-M   'P 1'
#
loop_
_entity.id
_entity.type
_entity.pdbx_description
1 polymer ?
#
loop_
_entity_poly.entity_id
_entity_poly.type
_entity_poly.pdbx_seq_one_letter_code
_entity_poly.pdbx_strand_id
1 'polypeptide(L)'
;MSNVTVVTSVSDGIDLIAAGGCFDVILCDMLMPDGGGMGFYEAVSKLGPDWTAKIVFMTGGVFSQPAKSFLSRVDNRQLEKPVPLAELMRVVSKFHETE
;
A
#
# COMPACT_ATOMS: atom_id res chain seq x y z
N MET A 1 -1.92 -19.20 9.93
CA MET A 1 -0.57 -18.68 9.59
C MET A 1 -0.78 -17.58 8.57
N SER A 2 -0.33 -16.36 8.85
CA SER A 2 -0.36 -15.27 7.86
C SER A 2 0.85 -15.41 6.95
N ASN A 3 0.63 -15.41 5.62
CA ASN A 3 1.72 -15.43 4.64
C ASN A 3 2.15 -13.97 4.37
N VAL A 4 3.45 -13.69 4.46
CA VAL A 4 3.99 -12.34 4.30
C VAL A 4 5.13 -12.37 3.28
N THR A 5 5.00 -11.56 2.25
CA THR A 5 6.04 -11.30 1.26
C THR A 5 6.54 -9.87 1.43
N VAL A 6 7.85 -9.66 1.39
CA VAL A 6 8.47 -8.34 1.52
C VAL A 6 9.32 -8.07 0.29
N VAL A 7 9.13 -6.88 -0.28
CA VAL A 7 9.92 -6.33 -1.37
C VAL A 7 10.37 -4.92 -1.02
N THR A 8 11.46 -4.45 -1.63
CA THR A 8 12.08 -3.17 -1.32
C THR A 8 12.05 -2.17 -2.47
N SER A 9 11.36 -2.51 -3.56
CA SER A 9 11.22 -1.66 -4.73
C SER A 9 9.77 -1.65 -5.25
N VAL A 10 9.42 -0.56 -5.93
CA VAL A 10 8.11 -0.42 -6.58
C VAL A 10 7.94 -1.47 -7.69
N SER A 11 8.99 -1.72 -8.48
CA SER A 11 8.97 -2.68 -9.58
C SER A 11 8.69 -4.11 -9.10
N ASP A 12 9.39 -4.58 -8.04
CA ASP A 12 9.21 -5.94 -7.55
C ASP A 12 7.77 -6.16 -7.03
N GLY A 13 7.19 -5.14 -6.40
CA GLY A 13 5.79 -5.21 -5.94
C GLY A 13 4.80 -5.30 -7.10
N ILE A 14 5.04 -4.55 -8.18
CA ILE A 14 4.21 -4.61 -9.39
C ILE A 14 4.34 -5.98 -10.06
N ASP A 15 5.56 -6.50 -10.17
CA ASP A 15 5.84 -7.80 -10.79
C ASP A 15 5.15 -8.94 -10.04
N LEU A 16 5.13 -8.90 -8.70
CA LEU A 16 4.39 -9.87 -7.88
C LEU A 16 2.89 -9.85 -8.16
N ILE A 17 2.29 -8.67 -8.32
CA ILE A 17 0.86 -8.53 -8.64
C ILE A 17 0.60 -9.01 -10.07
N ALA A 18 1.43 -8.61 -11.03
CA ALA A 18 1.31 -8.99 -12.43
C ALA A 18 1.49 -10.49 -12.66
N ALA A 19 2.31 -11.16 -11.84
CA ALA A 19 2.49 -12.62 -11.84
C ALA A 19 1.29 -13.39 -11.25
N GLY A 20 0.22 -12.70 -10.83
CA GLY A 20 -0.97 -13.32 -10.23
C GLY A 20 -0.84 -13.58 -8.73
N GLY A 21 0.02 -12.84 -8.02
CA GLY A 21 0.15 -12.96 -6.58
C GLY A 21 -1.16 -12.63 -5.86
N CYS A 22 -1.62 -13.49 -4.95
CA CYS A 22 -2.84 -13.30 -4.18
C CYS A 22 -2.50 -12.61 -2.85
N PHE A 23 -2.83 -11.33 -2.72
CA PHE A 23 -2.68 -10.58 -1.48
C PHE A 23 -4.05 -10.04 -1.01
N ASP A 24 -4.31 -10.14 0.28
CA ASP A 24 -5.50 -9.56 0.92
C ASP A 24 -5.29 -8.09 1.29
N VAL A 25 -4.03 -7.74 1.62
CA VAL A 25 -3.61 -6.39 1.98
C VAL A 25 -2.20 -6.11 1.45
N ILE A 26 -1.98 -4.89 0.97
CA ILE A 26 -0.68 -4.42 0.49
C ILE A 26 -0.29 -3.21 1.33
N LEU A 27 0.79 -3.33 2.11
CA LEU A 27 1.36 -2.20 2.85
C LEU A 27 2.41 -1.52 1.97
N CYS A 28 2.20 -0.25 1.62
CA CYS A 28 3.05 0.46 0.67
C CYS A 28 3.61 1.75 1.28
N ASP A 29 4.93 1.89 1.30
CA ASP A 29 5.58 3.13 1.75
C ASP A 29 5.37 4.27 0.75
N MET A 30 5.02 5.46 1.23
CA MET A 30 4.91 6.66 0.40
C MET A 30 6.27 7.13 -0.11
N LEU A 31 7.34 6.92 0.66
CA LEU A 31 8.68 7.43 0.33
C LEU A 31 9.60 6.27 -0.04
N MET A 32 9.79 6.07 -1.34
CA MET A 32 10.81 5.19 -1.93
C MET A 32 11.28 5.80 -3.26
N PRO A 33 12.40 5.35 -3.84
CA PRO A 33 12.74 5.63 -5.23
C PRO A 33 11.60 5.27 -6.21
N ASP A 34 11.73 5.70 -7.46
CA ASP A 34 10.83 5.32 -8.56
C ASP A 34 9.34 5.66 -8.32
N GLY A 35 9.09 6.82 -7.70
CA GLY A 35 7.75 7.36 -7.47
C GLY A 35 7.05 6.86 -6.20
N GLY A 36 7.67 5.93 -5.46
CA GLY A 36 7.16 5.43 -4.18
C GLY A 36 5.70 4.98 -4.24
N GLY A 37 4.95 5.21 -3.17
CA GLY A 37 3.54 4.79 -3.09
C GLY A 37 2.64 5.40 -4.17
N MET A 38 2.94 6.60 -4.66
CA MET A 38 2.19 7.23 -5.75
C MET A 38 2.42 6.50 -7.08
N GLY A 39 3.68 6.24 -7.42
CA GLY A 39 4.06 5.52 -8.64
C GLY A 39 3.54 4.08 -8.62
N PHE A 40 3.65 3.42 -7.47
CA PHE A 40 3.09 2.09 -7.25
C PHE A 40 1.57 2.07 -7.47
N TYR A 41 0.82 2.99 -6.85
CA TYR A 41 -0.62 3.08 -7.02
C TYR A 41 -1.03 3.29 -8.48
N GLU A 42 -0.35 4.21 -9.19
CA GLU A 42 -0.63 4.45 -10.60
C GLU A 42 -0.41 3.19 -11.45
N ALA A 43 0.71 2.50 -11.25
CA ALA A 43 1.00 1.26 -11.98
C ALA A 43 -0.02 0.15 -11.67
N VAL A 44 -0.34 -0.05 -10.39
CA VAL A 44 -1.30 -1.06 -9.95
C VAL A 44 -2.73 -0.75 -10.41
N SER A 45 -3.11 0.53 -10.51
CA SER A 45 -4.42 0.94 -11.03
C SER A 45 -4.65 0.45 -12.47
N LYS A 46 -3.58 0.29 -13.26
CA LYS A 46 -3.63 -0.23 -14.64
C LYS A 46 -3.85 -1.75 -14.68
N LEU A 47 -3.55 -2.46 -13.59
CA LEU A 47 -3.78 -3.90 -13.43
C LEU A 47 -5.20 -4.22 -12.93
N GLY A 48 -5.86 -3.26 -12.29
CA GLY A 48 -7.28 -3.35 -11.92
C GLY A 48 -7.61 -2.63 -10.60
N PRO A 49 -8.85 -2.11 -10.46
CA PRO A 49 -9.27 -1.35 -9.27
C PRO A 49 -9.26 -2.18 -7.98
N ASP A 50 -9.48 -3.49 -8.09
CA ASP A 50 -9.46 -4.42 -6.95
C ASP A 50 -8.10 -4.45 -6.25
N TRP A 51 -7.00 -4.27 -7.00
CA TRP A 51 -5.67 -4.19 -6.43
C TRP A 51 -5.45 -2.88 -5.68
N THR A 52 -5.91 -1.77 -6.25
CA THR A 52 -5.79 -0.47 -5.58
C THR A 52 -6.58 -0.40 -4.28
N ALA A 53 -7.72 -1.09 -4.18
CA ALA A 53 -8.54 -1.15 -2.96
C ALA A 53 -7.83 -1.85 -1.78
N LYS A 54 -6.84 -2.69 -2.06
CA LYS A 54 -6.08 -3.46 -1.07
C LYS A 54 -4.86 -2.70 -0.53
N ILE A 55 -4.55 -1.53 -1.10
CA ILE A 55 -3.37 -0.75 -0.70
C ILE A 55 -3.66 0.04 0.58
N VAL A 56 -2.74 -0.07 1.54
CA VAL A 56 -2.63 0.76 2.73
C VAL A 56 -1.32 1.53 2.65
N PHE A 57 -1.40 2.86 2.65
CA PHE A 57 -0.22 3.70 2.59
C PHE A 57 0.42 3.86 3.96
N MET A 58 1.72 3.57 4.04
CA MET A 58 2.54 3.87 5.20
C MET A 58 3.20 5.24 4.97
N THR A 59 2.78 6.20 5.77
CA THR A 59 3.14 7.60 5.62
C THR A 59 4.13 7.96 6.74
N GLY A 60 5.15 8.78 6.53
CA GLY A 60 6.02 9.26 7.61
C GLY A 60 6.34 10.74 7.49
N GLY A 61 6.36 11.45 8.62
CA GLY A 61 6.91 12.81 8.76
C GLY A 61 6.52 13.81 7.68
N VAL A 62 7.42 14.72 7.34
CA VAL A 62 7.15 15.82 6.40
C VAL A 62 6.89 15.27 4.98
N PHE A 63 5.62 15.10 4.64
CA PHE A 63 5.20 14.78 3.29
C PHE A 63 5.47 15.95 2.35
N SER A 64 5.97 15.63 1.17
CA SER A 64 5.99 16.56 0.05
C SER A 64 4.55 16.98 -0.29
N GLN A 65 4.37 18.20 -0.79
CA GLN A 65 3.05 18.69 -1.21
C GLN A 65 2.35 17.77 -2.24
N PRO A 66 3.07 17.15 -3.21
CA PRO A 66 2.48 16.14 -4.10
C PRO A 66 1.91 14.94 -3.36
N ALA A 67 2.62 14.38 -2.37
CA ALA A 67 2.15 13.25 -1.59
C ALA A 67 0.89 13.59 -0.80
N LYS A 68 0.83 14.76 -0.15
CA LYS A 68 -0.39 15.23 0.55
C LYS A 68 -1.58 15.36 -0.40
N SER A 69 -1.34 15.94 -1.57
CA SER A 69 -2.37 16.16 -2.58
C SER A 69 -2.87 14.84 -3.19
N PHE A 70 -2.00 13.86 -3.34
CA PHE A 70 -2.37 12.51 -3.75
C PHE A 70 -3.22 11.82 -2.68
N LEU A 71 -2.76 11.81 -1.42
CA LEU A 71 -3.45 11.18 -0.30
C LEU A 71 -4.83 11.79 -0.01
N SER A 72 -5.07 13.05 -0.38
CA SER A 72 -6.39 13.66 -0.27
C SER A 72 -7.38 13.28 -1.39
N ARG A 73 -6.93 12.54 -2.41
CA ARG A 73 -7.74 12.14 -3.58
C ARG A 73 -8.07 10.66 -3.63
N VAL A 74 -7.45 9.86 -2.77
CA VAL A 74 -7.61 8.41 -2.74
C VAL A 74 -8.27 7.99 -1.43
N ASP A 75 -9.16 7.00 -1.50
CA ASP A 75 -9.89 6.48 -0.34
C ASP A 75 -9.08 5.44 0.46
N ASN A 76 -7.82 5.21 0.06
CA ASN A 76 -6.94 4.25 0.69
C ASN A 76 -6.67 4.57 2.15
N ARG A 77 -6.61 3.51 2.96
CA ARG A 77 -6.23 3.58 4.37
C ARG A 77 -4.78 4.04 4.49
N GLN A 78 -4.49 4.80 5.55
CA GLN A 78 -3.18 5.35 5.82
C GLN A 78 -2.73 4.96 7.23
N LEU A 79 -1.45 4.67 7.40
CA LEU A 79 -0.80 4.38 8.67
C LEU A 79 0.37 5.36 8.84
N GLU A 80 0.33 6.16 9.89
CA GLU A 80 1.41 7.11 10.18
C GLU A 80 2.58 6.40 10.90
N LYS A 81 3.79 6.64 10.41
CA LYS A 81 5.03 6.14 11.00
C LYS A 81 5.45 7.05 12.17
N PRO A 82 5.93 6.48 13.29
CA PRO A 82 6.11 5.04 13.54
C PRO A 82 4.78 4.32 13.74
N VAL A 83 4.56 3.21 13.02
CA VAL A 83 3.28 2.49 13.03
C VAL A 83 3.19 1.61 14.29
N PRO A 84 2.27 1.88 15.22
CA PRO A 84 2.08 1.01 16.38
C PRO A 84 1.54 -0.35 15.95
N LEU A 85 2.05 -1.44 16.54
CA LEU A 85 1.62 -2.80 16.21
C LEU A 85 0.10 -2.99 16.33
N ALA A 86 -0.52 -2.42 17.38
CA ALA A 86 -1.95 -2.50 17.58
C ALA A 86 -2.77 -1.86 16.44
N GLU A 87 -2.26 -0.77 15.86
CA GLU A 87 -2.92 -0.07 14.75
C GLU A 87 -2.75 -0.85 13.45
N LEU A 88 -1.53 -1.36 13.19
CA LEU A 88 -1.27 -2.25 12.06
C LEU A 88 -2.22 -3.45 12.07
N MET A 89 -2.31 -4.14 13.21
CA MET A 89 -3.20 -5.30 13.35
C MET A 89 -4.67 -4.93 13.15
N ARG A 90 -5.13 -3.80 13.68
CA ARG A 90 -6.50 -3.30 13.47
C ARG A 90 -6.81 -3.09 11.98
N VAL A 91 -5.87 -2.56 11.22
CA VAL A 91 -6.06 -2.31 9.78
C VAL A 91 -6.04 -3.61 9.00
N VAL A 92 -5.07 -4.50 9.27
CA VAL A 92 -4.93 -5.78 8.56
C VAL A 92 -6.12 -6.71 8.82
N SER A 93 -6.61 -6.81 10.06
CA SER A 93 -7.75 -7.66 10.40
C SER A 93 -9.01 -7.34 9.59
N LYS A 94 -9.24 -6.06 9.26
CA LYS A 94 -10.40 -5.64 8.45
C LYS A 94 -10.38 -6.15 7.01
N PHE A 95 -9.23 -6.59 6.49
CA PHE A 95 -9.14 -7.19 5.16
C PHE A 95 -9.46 -8.68 5.19
N HIS A 96 -9.34 -9.35 6.34
CA HIS A 96 -9.75 -10.75 6.50
C HIS A 96 -11.24 -10.92 6.81
N GLU A 97 -11.95 -9.87 7.24
CA GLU A 97 -13.37 -9.92 7.61
C GLU A 97 -14.34 -9.82 6.41
N THR A 98 -13.84 -9.72 5.18
CA THR A 98 -14.69 -9.66 3.99
C THR A 98 -14.95 -11.07 3.47
N GLU A 99 -15.80 -11.81 4.18
CA GLU A 99 -16.52 -13.00 3.69
C GLU A 99 -18.03 -12.76 3.73
#